data_AF-A0A529QSQ7-F1
#
_entry.id   AF-A0A529QSQ7-F1
#
_cell.length_a   1.000
_cell.length_b   1.000
_cell.length_c   1.000
_cell.angle_alpha   90.00
_cell.angle_beta   90.00
_cell.angle_gamma   90.00
#
_symmetry.space_group_name_H-M   'P 1'
#
loop_
_entity.id
_entity.type
_entity.pdbx_description
1 polymer ?
#
loop_
_entity_poly.entity_id
_entity_poly.type
_entity_poly.pdbx_seq_one_letter_code
_entity_poly.pdbx_strand_id
1 'polypeptide(L)'
;VSFLTLTLWTIGAGFRILLRDRPWQPYLLCAYVAYLGNIGLGTFIDIDHWRHLYLLLGLVWGAIALEYRHQRKLRLGRVPVPAA
;
A
#
# COMPACT_ATOMS: atom_id res chain seq x y z
N VAL A 1 13.37 -9.21 -14.02
CA VAL A 1 13.69 -9.10 -12.57
C VAL A 1 13.05 -7.88 -11.91
N SER A 2 13.08 -6.70 -12.52
CA SER A 2 12.60 -5.43 -11.93
C SER A 2 11.13 -5.48 -11.47
N PHE A 3 10.24 -6.04 -12.29
CA PHE A 3 8.82 -6.21 -11.93
C PHE A 3 8.64 -7.10 -10.71
N LEU A 4 9.29 -8.27 -10.68
CA LEU A 4 9.22 -9.20 -9.56
C LEU A 4 9.73 -8.55 -8.27
N THR A 5 10.87 -7.85 -8.33
CA THR A 5 11.40 -7.12 -7.16
C THR A 5 10.44 -6.04 -6.68
N LEU A 6 9.82 -5.29 -7.59
CA LEU A 6 8.84 -4.25 -7.25
C LEU A 6 7.59 -4.86 -6.59
N THR A 7 7.08 -5.96 -7.14
CA THR A 7 5.92 -6.68 -6.61
C THR A 7 6.19 -7.22 -5.22
N LEU A 8 7.29 -7.95 -5.03
CA LEU A 8 7.67 -8.50 -3.72
C LEU A 8 7.92 -7.39 -2.68
N TRP A 9 8.55 -6.29 -3.10
CA TRP A 9 8.74 -5.12 -2.23
C TRP A 9 7.42 -4.48 -1.83
N THR A 10 6.49 -4.31 -2.77
CA THR A 10 5.17 -3.73 -2.52
C THR A 10 4.35 -4.61 -1.56
N ILE A 11 4.40 -5.93 -1.74
CA ILE A 11 3.76 -6.91 -0.85
C ILE A 11 4.34 -6.80 0.57
N GLY A 12 5.67 -6.88 0.71
CA GLY A 12 6.31 -6.82 2.03
C GLY A 12 6.10 -5.49 2.76
N ALA A 13 6.27 -4.36 2.04
CA ALA A 13 6.07 -3.04 2.61
C ALA A 13 4.59 -2.79 2.97
N GLY A 14 3.67 -3.14 2.07
CA GLY A 14 2.22 -3.02 2.25
C GLY A 14 1.71 -3.84 3.43
N PHE A 15 2.16 -5.10 3.56
CA PHE A 15 1.79 -5.96 4.70
C PHE A 15 2.21 -5.35 6.04
N ARG A 16 3.43 -4.83 6.13
CA ARG A 16 3.96 -4.22 7.37
C ARG A 16 3.13 -3.04 7.85
N ILE A 17 2.64 -2.20 6.93
CA ILE A 17 1.84 -1.02 7.28
C ILE A 17 0.35 -1.35 7.47
N LEU A 18 -0.15 -2.43 6.84
CA LEU A 18 -1.53 -2.88 6.96
C LEU A 18 -1.90 -3.32 8.40
N LEU A 19 -0.92 -3.84 9.13
CA LEU A 19 -1.05 -4.28 10.52
C LEU A 19 -1.03 -3.12 11.55
N ARG A 20 -1.07 -1.86 11.10
CA ARG A 20 -1.09 -0.69 11.99
C ARG A 20 -2.48 -0.08 12.05
N ASP A 21 -2.95 0.20 13.26
CA ASP A 21 -4.22 0.90 13.48
C ASP A 21 -4.09 2.38 13.06
N ARG A 22 -4.58 2.66 11.85
CA ARG A 22 -4.58 3.98 11.22
C ARG A 22 -5.94 4.27 10.59
N PRO A 23 -6.39 5.52 10.57
CA PRO A 23 -7.70 5.85 9.98
C PRO A 23 -7.80 5.53 8.48
N TRP A 24 -6.68 5.37 7.77
CA TRP A 24 -6.65 4.97 6.35
C TRP A 24 -6.47 3.46 6.11
N GLN A 25 -6.39 2.66 7.17
CA GLN A 25 -6.24 1.21 7.09
C GLN A 25 -7.30 0.50 6.21
N PRO A 26 -8.62 0.83 6.26
CA PRO A 26 -9.60 0.14 5.42
C PRO A 26 -9.37 0.38 3.92
N TYR A 27 -8.97 1.58 3.52
CA TYR A 27 -8.65 1.88 2.12
C TYR A 27 -7.41 1.12 1.65
N LEU A 28 -6.39 1.05 2.51
CA LEU A 28 -5.19 0.26 2.24
C LEU A 28 -5.52 -1.23 2.15
N LEU A 29 -6.36 -1.76 3.03
CA LEU A 29 -6.77 -3.17 3.01
C LEU A 29 -7.44 -3.54 1.69
N CYS A 30 -8.39 -2.73 1.24
CA CYS A 30 -9.07 -2.93 -0.05
C CYS A 30 -8.07 -2.91 -1.21
N ALA A 31 -7.20 -1.88 -1.27
CA ALA A 31 -6.21 -1.76 -2.34
C ALA A 31 -5.18 -2.91 -2.32
N TYR A 32 -4.76 -3.33 -1.13
CA TYR A 32 -3.76 -4.37 -0.93
C TYR A 32 -4.28 -5.77 -1.31
N VAL A 33 -5.49 -6.13 -0.87
CA VAL A 33 -6.12 -7.41 -1.22
C VAL A 33 -6.43 -7.46 -2.71
N ALA A 34 -6.97 -6.38 -3.28
CA ALA A 34 -7.20 -6.29 -4.72
C ALA A 34 -5.89 -6.42 -5.51
N TYR A 35 -4.82 -5.76 -5.08
CA TYR A 35 -3.49 -5.88 -5.71
C TYR A 35 -2.97 -7.33 -5.67
N LEU A 36 -3.02 -7.99 -4.51
CA LEU A 36 -2.60 -9.39 -4.38
C LEU A 36 -3.41 -10.34 -5.27
N GLY A 37 -4.73 -10.16 -5.32
CA GLY A 37 -5.59 -10.96 -6.19
C GLY A 37 -5.23 -10.79 -7.68
N ASN A 38 -4.95 -9.55 -8.10
CA ASN A 38 -4.54 -9.26 -9.48
C ASN A 38 -3.15 -9.85 -9.80
N ILE A 39 -2.19 -9.79 -8.89
CA ILE A 39 -0.88 -10.43 -9.06
C ILE A 39 -1.02 -11.97 -9.12
N GLY A 40 -1.88 -12.55 -8.28
CA GLY A 40 -2.16 -13.99 -8.29
C GLY A 40 -2.86 -14.46 -9.57
N LEU A 41 -3.81 -13.69 -10.10
CA LEU A 41 -4.39 -13.96 -11.42
C LEU A 41 -3.36 -13.79 -12.54
N GLY A 42 -2.46 -12.81 -12.38
CA GLY A 42 -1.36 -12.53 -13.30
C GLY A 42 -0.28 -13.61 -13.40
N THR A 43 -0.32 -14.64 -12.55
CA THR A 43 0.52 -15.83 -12.75
C THR A 43 -0.08 -16.81 -13.77
N PHE A 44 -1.36 -16.66 -14.10
CA PHE A 44 -2.08 -17.53 -15.03
C PHE A 44 -2.53 -16.81 -16.31
N ILE A 45 -2.78 -15.50 -16.24
CA ILE A 45 -3.29 -14.66 -17.33
C ILE A 45 -2.32 -13.49 -17.55
N ASP A 46 -2.16 -13.05 -18.79
CA ASP A 46 -1.38 -11.86 -19.11
C ASP A 46 -2.04 -10.58 -18.54
N ILE A 47 -1.34 -9.89 -17.63
CA ILE A 47 -1.83 -8.73 -16.87
C ILE A 47 -1.24 -7.39 -17.31
N ASP A 48 -0.39 -7.40 -18.33
CA ASP A 48 0.44 -6.28 -18.78
C ASP A 48 -0.37 -5.06 -19.24
N HIS A 49 -1.63 -5.28 -19.63
CA HIS A 49 -2.53 -4.25 -20.15
C HIS A 49 -3.54 -3.75 -19.10
N TRP A 50 -3.50 -4.30 -17.90
CA TRP A 50 -4.51 -4.03 -16.88
C TRP A 50 -4.23 -2.68 -16.21
N ARG A 51 -4.92 -1.65 -16.69
CA ARG A 51 -4.81 -0.29 -16.15
C ARG A 51 -5.01 -0.20 -14.64
N HIS A 52 -5.87 -1.05 -14.10
CA HIS A 52 -6.17 -1.10 -12.67
C HIS A 52 -5.01 -1.68 -11.85
N LEU A 53 -4.11 -2.49 -12.43
CA LEU A 53 -2.91 -2.96 -11.73
C LEU A 53 -2.00 -1.79 -11.34
N TYR A 54 -1.76 -0.86 -12.28
CA TYR A 54 -0.95 0.34 -12.03
C TYR A 54 -1.62 1.27 -11.01
N LEU A 55 -2.95 1.39 -11.05
CA LEU A 55 -3.72 2.16 -10.07
C LEU A 55 -3.59 1.56 -8.66
N LEU A 56 -3.75 0.24 -8.53
CA LEU A 56 -3.63 -0.47 -7.25
C LEU A 56 -2.21 -0.38 -6.68
N LEU A 57 -1.20 -0.54 -7.53
CA LEU A 57 0.20 -0.30 -7.15
C LEU A 57 0.38 1.13 -6.63
N GLY A 58 -0.12 2.13 -7.35
CA GLY A 58 -0.07 3.54 -6.93
C GLY A 58 -0.76 3.81 -5.60
N LEU A 59 -1.91 3.17 -5.34
CA LEU A 59 -2.62 3.29 -4.05
C LEU A 59 -1.81 2.72 -2.88
N VAL A 60 -1.21 1.54 -3.05
CA VAL A 60 -0.39 0.93 -1.99
C VAL A 60 0.85 1.78 -1.70
N TRP A 61 1.55 2.26 -2.74
CA TRP A 61 2.69 3.17 -2.59
C TRP A 61 2.28 4.53 -2.01
N GLY A 62 1.10 5.04 -2.36
CA GLY A 62 0.51 6.24 -1.77
C GLY A 62 0.27 6.09 -0.26
N ALA A 63 -0.22 4.92 0.18
CA ALA A 63 -0.38 4.62 1.60
C ALA A 63 0.96 4.50 2.34
N ILE A 64 1.99 3.92 1.71
CA ILE A 64 3.36 3.89 2.24
C ILE A 64 3.89 5.32 2.44
N ALA A 65 3.72 6.19 1.44
CA ALA A 65 4.11 7.60 1.54
C ALA A 65 3.31 8.36 2.61
N LEU A 66 2.02 8.05 2.74
CA LEU A 66 1.14 8.62 3.78
C LEU A 66 1.62 8.23 5.18
N GLU A 67 1.95 6.96 5.41
CA GLU A 67 2.50 6.47 6.67
C GLU A 67 3.88 7.11 6.95
N TYR A 68 4.76 7.22 5.95
CA TYR A 68 6.04 7.91 6.10
C TYR A 68 5.86 9.37 6.54
N ARG A 69 4.92 10.09 5.91
CA ARG A 69 4.56 11.47 6.29
C ARG A 69 3.99 11.54 7.71
N HIS A 70 3.14 10.58 8.09
CA HIS A 70 2.55 10.51 9.43
C HIS A 70 3.63 10.28 10.50
N GLN A 71 4.52 9.31 10.29
CA GLN A 71 5.65 9.05 11.18
C GLN A 71 6.58 10.26 11.31
N ARG A 72 6.83 10.98 10.20
CA ARG A 72 7.61 12.23 10.24
C ARG A 72 6.92 13.33 11.05
N LYS A 73 5.59 13.47 10.98
CA LYS A 73 4.83 14.41 11.80
C LYS A 73 4.89 14.06 13.30
N LEU A 74 4.79 12.77 13.64
CA LEU A 74 4.92 12.28 15.01
C LEU A 74 6.31 12.60 15.59
N ARG A 75 7.39 12.34 14.83
CA ARG A 75 8.76 12.66 15.22
C ARG A 75 9.00 14.15 15.47
N LEU A 76 8.27 15.01 14.77
CA LEU A 76 8.37 16.47 14.90
C LEU A 76 7.44 17.04 15.99
N GLY A 77 6.68 16.21 16.70
CA GLY A 77 5.72 16.66 17.72
C GLY A 77 4.53 17.46 17.16
N ARG A 78 4.25 17.35 15.84
CA ARG A 78 3.25 18.17 15.14
C ARG A 78 1.89 17.49 14.96
N VAL A 79 1.63 16.39 15.67
CA VAL A 79 0.33 15.73 15.63
C VAL A 79 -0.50 16.29 16.77
N PRO A 80 -1.60 17.02 16.50
CA PRO A 80 -2.53 17.43 17.54
C PRO A 80 -3.04 16.18 18.25
N VAL A 81 -2.95 16.16 19.58
CA VAL A 81 -3.68 15.19 20.38
C VAL A 81 -5.17 15.44 20.10
N PRO A 82 -5.94 14.45 19.60
CA PRO A 82 -7.38 14.63 19.50
C PRO A 82 -7.91 14.90 20.90
N ALA A 83 -8.53 16.07 21.10
CA ALA A 83 -9.25 16.38 22.32
C ALA A 83 -10.40 15.38 22.45
N ALA A 84 -10.25 14.46 23.41
CA ALA A 84 -11.33 13.59 23.86
C ALA A 84 -12.28 14.38 24.76
#